data_AF-A0A9D5DSC7-F1
#
_entry.id   AF-A0A9D5DSC7-F1
#
_cell.length_a   1.000
_cell.length_b   1.000
_cell.length_c   1.000
_cell.angle_alpha   90.00
_cell.angle_beta   90.00
_cell.angle_gamma   90.00
#
_symmetry.space_group_name_H-M   'P 1'
#
loop_
_entity.id
_entity.type
_entity.pdbx_description
1 polymer ?
#
loop_
_entity_poly.entity_id
_entity_poly.type
_entity_poly.pdbx_seq_one_letter_code
_entity_poly.pdbx_strand_id
1 'polypeptide(L)'
;MTNLKLSQGLEVLRPKADKAFPIPCNEWDVLKGKINDLTTEPWFFHSTGTTLIGAALATLIAIWTGAVTTTADKNTIVIAWAITAVCLMVGVVSLFFAHAERKAHKSKASDVLTQMKLIEQRFEREEI
;
A
#
# COMPACT_ATOMS: atom_id res chain seq x y z
N MET A 1 42.75 49.88 1.90
CA MET A 1 42.24 48.49 1.84
C MET A 1 41.09 48.37 2.82
N THR A 2 39.86 48.53 2.34
CA THR A 2 38.64 48.52 3.16
C THR A 2 38.11 47.09 3.28
N ASN A 3 38.06 46.60 4.51
CA ASN A 3 37.48 45.31 4.86
C ASN A 3 35.95 45.40 4.79
N LEU A 4 35.35 44.93 3.70
CA LEU A 4 33.90 44.75 3.60
C LEU A 4 33.51 43.42 4.26
N LYS A 5 33.03 43.47 5.51
CA LYS A 5 32.33 42.34 6.15
C LYS A 5 30.89 42.31 5.64
N LEU A 6 30.63 41.47 4.65
CA LEU A 6 29.28 41.15 4.18
C LEU A 6 28.63 40.19 5.19
N SER A 7 27.83 40.73 6.10
CA SER A 7 26.97 39.92 6.98
C SER A 7 25.80 39.40 6.16
N GLN A 8 25.88 38.16 5.69
CA GLN A 8 24.72 37.48 5.10
C GLN A 8 23.69 37.26 6.22
N GLY A 9 22.64 38.08 6.22
CA GLY A 9 21.47 37.85 7.06
C GLY A 9 20.78 36.58 6.58
N LEU A 10 21.02 35.47 7.28
CA LEU A 10 20.21 34.26 7.10
C LEU A 10 18.83 34.57 7.68
N GLU A 11 17.89 34.95 6.81
CA GLU A 11 16.50 35.13 7.20
C GLU A 11 15.90 33.74 7.47
N VAL A 12 15.86 33.35 8.75
CA VAL A 12 15.19 32.13 9.18
C VAL A 12 13.70 32.34 8.95
N LEU A 13 13.18 31.78 7.85
CA LEU A 13 11.75 31.72 7.58
C LEU A 13 11.09 31.04 8.78
N ARG A 14 10.30 31.80 9.55
CA ARG A 14 9.51 31.23 10.62
C ARG A 14 8.56 30.19 10.00
N PRO A 15 8.43 28.99 10.57
CA PRO A 15 7.42 28.04 10.11
C PRO A 15 6.06 28.76 10.13
N LYS A 16 5.26 28.59 9.07
CA LYS A 16 3.91 29.16 9.02
C LYS A 16 3.18 28.70 10.28
N ALA A 17 2.83 29.65 11.14
CA ALA A 17 1.96 29.38 12.27
C ALA A 17 0.57 29.11 11.68
N ASP A 18 0.24 27.83 11.57
CA ASP A 18 -1.10 27.40 11.15
C ASP A 18 -2.04 27.43 12.36
N LYS A 19 -3.35 27.45 12.10
CA LYS A 19 -4.36 27.48 13.16
C LYS A 19 -4.29 26.19 13.98
N ALA A 20 -4.14 26.33 15.29
CA ALA A 20 -4.25 25.21 16.22
C ALA A 20 -5.71 25.09 16.68
N PHE A 21 -6.43 24.08 16.18
CA PHE A 21 -7.80 23.83 16.61
C PHE A 21 -7.81 23.02 17.92
N PRO A 22 -8.53 23.46 18.96
CA PRO A 22 -8.70 22.69 20.18
C PRO A 22 -9.67 21.52 19.94
N ILE A 23 -9.13 20.38 19.49
CA ILE A 23 -9.91 19.17 19.25
C ILE A 23 -10.07 18.39 20.57
N PRO A 24 -11.29 17.94 20.93
CA PRO A 24 -11.50 17.05 22.07
C PRO A 24 -10.61 15.80 22.02
N CYS A 25 -9.99 15.42 23.15
CA CYS A 25 -9.03 14.31 23.19
C CYS A 25 -9.63 12.98 22.72
N ASN A 26 -10.92 12.73 23.02
CA ASN A 26 -11.65 11.56 22.56
C ASN A 26 -11.77 11.48 21.03
N GLU A 27 -12.08 12.59 20.36
CA GLU A 27 -12.15 12.66 18.90
C GLU A 27 -10.77 12.45 18.27
N TRP A 28 -9.73 13.03 18.88
CA TRP A 28 -8.35 12.86 18.45
C TRP A 28 -7.85 11.41 18.58
N ASP A 29 -8.21 10.71 19.66
CA ASP A 29 -7.86 9.31 19.89
C ASP A 29 -8.53 8.38 18.87
N VAL A 30 -9.81 8.63 18.55
CA VAL A 30 -10.52 7.89 17.50
C VAL A 30 -9.86 8.10 16.13
N LEU A 31 -9.45 9.33 15.83
CA LEU A 31 -8.78 9.65 14.56
C LEU A 31 -7.43 8.93 14.44
N LYS A 32 -6.62 8.97 15.51
CA LYS A 32 -5.34 8.25 15.59
C LYS A 32 -5.53 6.75 15.40
N GLY A 33 -6.56 6.16 16.02
CA GLY A 33 -6.90 4.75 15.85
C GLY A 33 -7.18 4.40 14.38
N LYS A 34 -8.04 5.19 13.72
CA LYS A 34 -8.38 4.97 12.31
C LYS A 34 -7.19 5.16 11.36
N ILE A 35 -6.30 6.09 11.66
CA ILE A 35 -5.06 6.30 10.89
C ILE A 35 -4.10 5.12 11.06
N ASN A 36 -3.99 4.61 12.30
CA ASN A 36 -3.14 3.45 12.58
C ASN A 36 -3.65 2.18 11.84
N ASP A 37 -4.96 1.99 11.76
CA ASP A 37 -5.58 0.90 10.99
C ASP A 37 -5.42 1.06 9.47
N LEU A 38 -5.22 2.29 8.98
CA LEU A 38 -4.95 2.57 7.57
C LEU A 38 -3.53 2.23 7.16
N THR A 39 -2.56 2.38 8.09
CA THR A 39 -1.15 2.10 7.81
C THR A 39 -0.81 0.61 7.68
N THR A 40 -1.68 -0.29 8.14
CA THR A 40 -1.48 -1.73 7.93
C THR A 40 -1.95 -2.12 6.53
N GLU A 41 -1.03 -2.12 5.57
CA GLU A 41 -1.30 -2.66 4.23
C GLU A 41 -1.51 -4.18 4.27
N PRO A 42 -2.50 -4.71 3.54
CA PRO A 42 -2.70 -6.15 3.45
C PRO A 42 -1.69 -6.78 2.49
N TRP A 43 -0.51 -7.09 3.01
CA TRP A 43 0.58 -7.69 2.25
C TRP A 43 0.38 -9.17 1.94
N PHE A 44 -0.51 -9.86 2.67
CA PHE A 44 -0.63 -11.31 2.59
C PHE A 44 -1.11 -11.80 1.22
N PHE A 45 -2.28 -11.35 0.76
CA PHE A 45 -2.85 -11.80 -0.52
C PHE A 45 -2.00 -11.38 -1.72
N HIS A 46 -1.39 -10.20 -1.65
CA HIS A 46 -0.47 -9.75 -2.68
C HIS A 46 0.79 -10.62 -2.72
N SER A 47 1.45 -10.83 -1.58
CA SER A 47 2.67 -11.63 -1.50
C SER A 47 2.41 -13.07 -1.93
N THR A 48 1.40 -13.74 -1.36
CA THR A 48 1.05 -15.12 -1.70
C THR A 48 0.66 -15.26 -3.17
N GLY A 49 -0.15 -14.34 -3.69
CA GLY A 49 -0.53 -14.32 -5.11
C GLY A 49 0.67 -14.17 -6.04
N THR A 50 1.58 -13.23 -5.73
CA THR A 50 2.80 -13.03 -6.54
C THR A 50 3.75 -14.21 -6.49
N THR A 51 3.90 -14.87 -5.32
CA THR A 51 4.75 -16.07 -5.19
C THR A 51 4.18 -17.23 -6.00
N LEU A 52 2.87 -17.45 -5.94
CA LEU A 52 2.22 -18.54 -6.69
C LEU A 52 2.27 -18.32 -8.21
N ILE A 53 2.09 -17.08 -8.66
CA ILE A 53 2.24 -16.73 -10.09
C ILE A 53 3.70 -16.88 -10.51
N GLY A 54 4.66 -16.44 -9.69
CA GLY A 54 6.09 -16.62 -9.95
C GLY A 54 6.47 -18.09 -10.08
N ALA A 55 5.96 -18.94 -9.18
CA ALA A 55 6.16 -20.39 -9.25
C ALA A 55 5.51 -21.01 -10.50
N ALA A 56 4.29 -20.60 -10.86
CA ALA A 56 3.62 -21.06 -12.08
C ALA A 56 4.39 -20.68 -13.35
N LEU A 57 4.86 -19.43 -13.44
CA LEU A 57 5.65 -18.95 -14.57
C LEU A 57 7.01 -19.65 -14.67
N ALA A 58 7.70 -19.82 -13.55
CA ALA A 58 8.97 -20.56 -13.51
C ALA A 58 8.79 -22.01 -14.00
N THR A 59 7.72 -22.69 -13.55
CA THR A 59 7.40 -24.06 -13.99
C THR A 59 7.04 -24.10 -15.47
N LEU A 60 6.29 -23.12 -15.97
CA LEU A 60 5.91 -23.00 -17.39
C LEU A 60 7.13 -22.77 -18.29
N ILE A 61 8.07 -21.92 -17.87
CA ILE A 61 9.34 -21.69 -18.58
C ILE A 61 10.19 -22.97 -18.59
N ALA A 62 10.23 -23.72 -17.48
CA ALA A 62 10.96 -24.99 -17.41
C ALA A 62 10.38 -26.07 -18.34
N ILE A 63 9.04 -26.12 -18.47
CA ILE A 63 8.37 -26.99 -19.45
C ILE A 63 8.71 -26.54 -20.87
N TRP A 64 8.65 -25.22 -21.15
CA TRP A 64 8.83 -24.69 -22.51
C TRP A 64 10.27 -24.76 -23.01
N THR A 65 11.25 -24.54 -22.13
CA THR A 65 12.68 -24.66 -22.46
C THR A 65 13.13 -26.11 -22.59
N GLY A 66 12.25 -27.09 -22.32
CA GLY A 66 12.61 -28.50 -22.34
C GLY A 66 13.58 -28.89 -21.23
N ALA A 67 13.69 -28.10 -20.15
CA ALA A 67 14.40 -28.55 -18.95
C ALA A 67 13.73 -29.81 -18.36
N VAL A 68 12.42 -29.94 -18.59
CA VAL A 68 11.67 -31.19 -18.41
C VAL A 68 11.70 -31.97 -19.74
N THR A 69 12.82 -32.61 -20.12
CA THR A 69 12.92 -33.41 -21.37
C THR A 69 13.07 -34.91 -21.20
N THR A 70 12.27 -35.60 -22.05
CA THR A 70 12.37 -36.90 -22.74
C THR A 70 12.70 -38.20 -22.01
N THR A 71 13.37 -38.20 -20.87
CA THR A 71 13.53 -39.41 -20.02
C THR A 71 12.59 -39.40 -18.81
N ALA A 72 11.92 -38.27 -18.56
CA ALA A 72 10.90 -38.16 -17.54
C ALA A 72 9.68 -38.99 -17.91
N ASP A 73 9.19 -39.80 -16.96
CA ASP A 73 7.93 -40.52 -17.09
C ASP A 73 6.82 -39.56 -17.53
N LYS A 74 5.91 -40.04 -18.40
CA LYS A 74 4.74 -39.28 -18.89
C LYS A 74 3.97 -38.60 -17.74
N ASN A 75 3.98 -39.22 -16.55
CA ASN A 75 3.36 -38.72 -15.34
C ASN A 75 3.96 -37.38 -14.86
N THR A 76 5.28 -37.18 -14.97
CA THR A 76 5.96 -35.96 -14.50
C THR A 76 5.53 -34.74 -15.31
N ILE A 77 5.36 -34.89 -16.63
CA ILE A 77 4.90 -33.80 -17.50
C ILE A 77 3.45 -33.42 -17.16
N VAL A 78 2.58 -34.42 -16.95
CA VAL A 78 1.18 -34.20 -16.57
C VAL A 78 1.08 -33.48 -15.21
N ILE A 79 1.89 -33.90 -14.23
CA ILE A 79 1.94 -33.26 -12.91
C ILE A 79 2.43 -31.82 -13.01
N ALA A 80 3.45 -31.54 -13.82
CA ALA A 80 3.98 -30.18 -14.01
C ALA A 80 2.93 -29.23 -14.60
N TRP A 81 2.15 -29.69 -15.58
CA TRP A 81 1.03 -28.91 -16.12
C TRP A 81 -0.10 -28.72 -15.10
N ALA A 82 -0.43 -29.76 -14.31
CA ALA A 82 -1.45 -29.66 -13.27
C ALA A 82 -1.05 -28.65 -12.18
N ILE A 83 0.18 -28.71 -11.68
CA ILE A 83 0.69 -27.75 -10.68
C ILE A 83 0.72 -26.33 -11.24
N THR A 84 1.15 -26.17 -12.49
CA THR A 84 1.15 -24.86 -13.15
C THR A 84 -0.26 -24.28 -13.22
N ALA A 85 -1.25 -25.08 -13.64
CA ALA A 85 -2.64 -24.65 -13.72
C ALA A 85 -3.22 -24.27 -12.35
N VAL A 86 -2.97 -25.08 -11.32
CA VAL A 86 -3.46 -24.82 -9.95
C VAL A 86 -2.82 -23.56 -9.36
N CYS A 87 -1.50 -23.43 -9.44
CA CYS A 87 -0.78 -22.25 -8.94
C CYS A 87 -1.22 -20.97 -9.66
N LEU A 88 -1.50 -21.04 -10.97
CA LEU A 88 -1.98 -19.90 -11.74
C LEU A 88 -3.40 -19.51 -11.33
N MET A 89 -4.32 -20.47 -11.17
CA MET A 89 -5.68 -20.18 -10.70
C MET A 89 -5.68 -19.57 -9.29
N VAL A 90 -4.97 -20.19 -8.34
CA VAL A 90 -4.92 -19.68 -6.96
C VAL A 90 -4.21 -18.33 -6.89
N GLY A 91 -3.15 -18.14 -7.69
CA GLY A 91 -2.44 -16.87 -7.80
C GLY A 91 -3.33 -15.74 -8.32
N VAL A 92 -4.10 -15.98 -9.39
CA VAL A 92 -5.04 -15.00 -9.96
C VAL A 92 -6.15 -14.65 -8.97
N VAL A 93 -6.74 -15.65 -8.30
CA VAL A 93 -7.77 -15.42 -7.27
C VAL A 93 -7.21 -14.59 -6.12
N SER A 94 -5.98 -14.88 -5.67
CA SER A 94 -5.32 -14.13 -4.61
C SER A 94 -5.06 -12.68 -5.00
N LEU A 95 -4.62 -12.42 -6.24
CA LEU A 95 -4.46 -11.06 -6.77
C LEU A 95 -5.78 -10.32 -6.91
N PHE A 96 -6.85 -11.00 -7.30
CA PHE A 96 -8.18 -10.41 -7.37
C PHE A 96 -8.66 -9.93 -5.99
N PHE A 97 -8.50 -10.77 -4.97
CA PHE A 97 -8.80 -10.38 -3.59
C PHE A 97 -7.90 -9.23 -3.10
N ALA A 98 -6.61 -9.27 -3.39
CA ALA A 98 -5.70 -8.18 -3.06
C ALA A 98 -6.13 -6.84 -3.70
N HIS A 99 -6.66 -6.87 -4.93
CA HIS A 99 -7.19 -5.68 -5.58
C HIS A 99 -8.47 -5.16 -4.91
N ALA A 100 -9.40 -6.05 -4.58
CA ALA A 100 -10.62 -5.69 -3.86
C ALA A 100 -10.33 -5.11 -2.47
N GLU A 101 -9.37 -5.70 -1.76
CA GLU A 101 -8.94 -5.25 -0.45
C GLU A 101 -8.30 -3.85 -0.52
N ARG A 102 -7.38 -3.62 -1.46
CA ARG A 102 -6.81 -2.28 -1.71
C ARG A 102 -7.88 -1.22 -1.97
N LYS A 103 -8.94 -1.55 -2.71
CA LYS A 103 -10.07 -0.64 -2.94
C LYS A 103 -10.82 -0.32 -1.64
N ALA A 104 -11.06 -1.32 -0.80
CA ALA A 104 -11.69 -1.13 0.51
C ALA A 104 -10.83 -0.26 1.45
N HIS A 105 -9.52 -0.49 1.50
CA HIS A 105 -8.59 0.36 2.28
C HIS A 105 -8.58 1.81 1.79
N LYS A 106 -8.62 2.03 0.46
CA LYS A 106 -8.69 3.38 -0.10
C LYS A 106 -9.97 4.12 0.28
N SER A 107 -11.10 3.40 0.39
CA SER A 107 -12.37 3.96 0.88
C SER A 107 -12.25 4.39 2.35
N LYS A 108 -11.68 3.54 3.20
CA LYS A 108 -11.45 3.87 4.63
C LYS A 108 -10.58 5.12 4.80
N ALA A 109 -9.59 5.32 3.93
CA ALA A 109 -8.75 6.52 3.96
C ALA A 109 -9.54 7.79 3.63
N SER A 110 -10.43 7.69 2.63
CA SER A 110 -11.35 8.77 2.26
C SER A 110 -12.30 9.12 3.41
N ASP A 111 -12.77 8.12 4.17
CA ASP A 111 -13.66 8.36 5.31
C ASP A 111 -12.96 9.14 6.42
N VAL A 112 -11.71 8.80 6.75
CA VAL A 112 -10.91 9.54 7.74
C VAL A 112 -10.67 10.99 7.29
N LEU A 113 -10.34 11.19 6.01
CA LEU A 113 -10.14 12.53 5.45
C LEU A 113 -11.44 13.36 5.46
N THR A 114 -12.57 12.71 5.22
CA THR A 114 -13.89 13.35 5.32
C THR A 114 -14.18 13.76 6.78
N GLN A 115 -13.85 12.91 7.75
CA GLN A 115 -14.00 13.25 9.17
C GLN A 115 -13.10 14.42 9.59
N MET A 116 -11.86 14.47 9.12
CA MET A 116 -10.97 15.62 9.32
C MET A 116 -11.57 16.92 8.78
N LYS A 117 -12.07 16.91 7.54
CA LYS A 117 -12.73 18.08 6.94
C LYS A 117 -13.98 18.53 7.71
N LEU A 118 -14.77 17.61 8.25
CA LEU A 118 -15.93 17.96 9.06
C LEU A 118 -15.52 18.65 10.37
N ILE A 119 -14.40 18.22 10.98
CA ILE A 119 -13.84 18.87 12.17
C ILE A 119 -13.37 20.28 11.81
N GLU A 120 -12.62 20.46 10.71
CA GLU A 120 -12.18 21.77 10.22
C GLU A 120 -13.37 22.72 10.00
N GLN A 121 -14.42 22.25 9.33
CA GLN A 121 -15.64 23.03 9.07
C GLN A 121 -16.42 23.43 10.34
N ARG A 122 -16.29 22.68 11.45
CA ARG A 122 -16.90 23.06 12.73
C ARG A 122 -16.22 24.30 13.30
N PHE A 123 -14.88 24.33 13.26
CA PHE A 123 -14.10 25.45 13.80
C PHE A 123 -14.11 26.69 12.89
N GLU A 124 -14.22 26.53 11.57
CA GLU A 124 -14.44 27.67 10.66
C GLU A 124 -15.76 28.41 10.93
N ARG A 125 -16.76 27.71 11.50
CA ARG A 125 -18.09 28.27 11.77
C ARG A 125 -18.19 29.00 13.12
N GLU A 126 -17.26 28.73 14.04
CA GLU A 126 -17.18 29.37 15.36
C GLU A 126 -16.38 30.69 15.35
N GLU A 127 -15.65 30.99 14.28
CA GLU A 127 -14.89 32.25 14.11
C GLU A 127 -15.72 33.45 13.58
N ILE A 128 -17.06 33.36 13.56
CA ILE A 128 -17.97 34.46 13.17
C ILE A 128 -18.70 35.03 14.38
#